data_AF-A0AAJ8MIB9-F1
#
_entry.id   AF-A0AAJ8MIB9-F1
#
_cell.length_a   1.000
_cell.length_b   1.000
_cell.length_c   1.000
_cell.angle_alpha   90.00
_cell.angle_beta   90.00
_cell.angle_gamma   90.00
#
_symmetry.space_group_name_H-M   'P 1'
#
loop_
_entity.id
_entity.type
_entity.pdbx_description
1 polymer ?
#
loop_
_entity_poly.entity_id
_entity_poly.type
_entity_poly.pdbx_seq_one_letter_code
_entity_poly.pdbx_strand_id
1 'polypeptide(L)'
;MVSPQTQAISTLDIPRSLKSALHDAGYKTKDDIREQSANDLSAELGISRSQAEDLLHQIATDSAGPSTLPKAAAESRLLPHSQIQASTAADLLSSAYLPHFSTSSTSVDHLIAHFQDPHKRQASKRPTRKGKEKEASAAITPGMTVEIAGPPGIGKTSMALAVVLSARLTAADQANEEEEAESGEVLIIDSEGGITAERVRAAAGSLTRTRATLPRDILHGIHLVRIPTQTQMIAFLNTLDEWLESHPKVNLVVIDTLSYHFRQPSLDMSTRRRMMELVKQKIGQATTIHRCAVIVCNQMATKLLTAENKPANFDTGDRAILMPQLGDSWTTGKTLRLCLFRGQAGDELRYVHAEMAGSSRGLKWAAFDIDDDGLPCDIPEMMYDRPKTPPFVAESELDF
;
A
#
# COMPACT_ATOMS: atom_id res chain seq x y z
N MET A 1 -27.16 37.05 -52.47
CA MET A 1 -26.02 36.36 -51.85
C MET A 1 -26.13 36.61 -50.35
N VAL A 2 -26.59 35.62 -49.59
CA VAL A 2 -26.82 35.74 -48.15
C VAL A 2 -25.54 35.30 -47.45
N SER A 3 -24.92 36.17 -46.66
CA SER A 3 -23.73 35.87 -45.87
C SER A 3 -24.01 34.72 -44.89
N PRO A 4 -23.05 33.80 -44.65
CA PRO A 4 -23.23 32.76 -43.64
C PRO A 4 -23.40 33.43 -42.27
N GLN A 5 -24.40 33.00 -41.51
CA GLN A 5 -24.66 33.50 -40.16
C GLN A 5 -23.51 33.04 -39.25
N THR A 6 -22.61 33.95 -38.88
CA THR A 6 -21.60 33.72 -37.84
C THR A 6 -22.28 33.48 -36.50
N GLN A 7 -22.40 32.22 -36.08
CA GLN A 7 -22.94 31.84 -34.77
C GLN A 7 -21.86 31.98 -33.70
N ALA A 8 -22.20 32.70 -32.63
CA ALA A 8 -21.32 32.89 -31.47
C ALA A 8 -21.16 31.61 -30.65
N ILE A 9 -19.98 31.38 -30.08
CA ILE A 9 -19.67 30.22 -29.22
C ILE A 9 -20.57 30.14 -27.98
N SER A 10 -21.10 31.28 -27.52
CA SER A 10 -22.05 31.34 -26.39
C SER A 10 -23.32 30.51 -26.63
N THR A 11 -23.69 30.27 -27.90
CA THR A 11 -24.87 29.49 -28.31
C THR A 11 -24.65 27.98 -28.31
N LEU A 12 -23.40 27.50 -28.17
CA LEU A 12 -23.10 26.07 -28.08
C LEU A 12 -23.53 25.52 -26.72
N ASP A 13 -24.12 24.33 -26.67
CA ASP A 13 -24.46 23.68 -25.39
C ASP A 13 -23.32 22.77 -24.91
N ILE A 14 -22.17 23.40 -24.63
CA ILE A 14 -20.94 22.75 -24.14
C ILE A 14 -20.66 23.12 -22.67
N PRO A 15 -19.85 22.33 -21.94
CA PRO A 15 -19.53 22.60 -20.54
C PRO A 15 -18.98 24.01 -20.32
N ARG A 16 -19.37 24.66 -19.21
CA ARG A 16 -18.97 26.05 -18.91
C ARG A 16 -17.45 26.24 -18.83
N SER A 17 -16.74 25.23 -18.34
CA SER A 17 -15.27 25.22 -18.32
C SER A 17 -14.69 25.33 -19.73
N LEU A 18 -15.25 24.59 -20.69
CA LEU A 18 -14.81 24.59 -22.08
C LEU A 18 -15.19 25.89 -22.80
N LYS A 19 -16.35 26.49 -22.49
CA LYS A 19 -16.71 27.84 -22.97
C LYS A 19 -15.72 28.91 -22.51
N SER A 20 -15.30 28.84 -21.24
CA SER A 20 -14.29 29.76 -20.70
C SER A 20 -12.96 29.58 -21.42
N ALA A 21 -12.48 28.34 -21.54
CA ALA A 21 -11.22 28.05 -22.21
C ALA A 21 -11.19 28.55 -23.66
N LEU A 22 -12.28 28.35 -24.41
CA LEU A 22 -12.41 28.85 -25.79
C LEU A 22 -12.39 30.39 -25.85
N HIS A 23 -13.12 31.05 -24.96
CA HIS A 23 -13.14 32.51 -24.89
C HIS A 23 -11.77 33.08 -24.49
N ASP A 24 -11.09 32.45 -23.52
CA ASP A 24 -9.78 32.84 -23.02
C ASP A 24 -8.68 32.64 -24.08
N ALA A 25 -8.83 31.60 -24.92
CA ALA A 25 -7.99 31.38 -26.10
C ALA A 25 -8.38 32.27 -27.32
N GLY A 26 -9.38 33.14 -27.17
CA GLY A 26 -9.72 34.16 -28.17
C GLY A 26 -10.69 33.71 -29.27
N TYR A 27 -11.20 32.48 -29.20
CA TYR A 27 -12.25 31.99 -30.10
C TYR A 27 -13.57 32.70 -29.78
N LYS A 28 -14.25 33.26 -30.80
CA LYS A 28 -15.52 34.00 -30.62
C LYS A 28 -16.67 33.40 -31.43
N THR A 29 -16.37 32.78 -32.56
CA THR A 29 -17.36 32.20 -33.47
C THR A 29 -17.12 30.72 -33.70
N LYS A 30 -18.16 29.98 -34.11
CA LYS A 30 -18.04 28.56 -34.48
C LYS A 30 -17.04 28.35 -35.63
N ASP A 31 -16.96 29.30 -36.56
CA ASP A 31 -16.09 29.20 -37.73
C ASP A 31 -14.61 29.30 -37.33
N ASP A 32 -14.28 30.07 -36.29
CA ASP A 32 -12.91 30.16 -35.73
C ASP A 32 -12.38 28.79 -35.27
N ILE A 33 -13.28 27.89 -34.84
CA ILE A 33 -12.93 26.56 -34.32
C ILE A 33 -12.94 25.52 -35.45
N ARG A 34 -13.78 25.67 -36.48
CA ARG A 34 -13.88 24.72 -37.60
C ARG A 34 -12.60 24.58 -38.42
N GLU A 35 -11.79 25.62 -38.47
CA GLU A 35 -10.52 25.64 -39.21
C GLU A 35 -9.35 25.02 -38.42
N GLN A 36 -9.55 24.66 -37.15
CA GLN A 36 -8.50 24.14 -36.28
C GLN A 36 -8.45 22.62 -36.25
N SER A 37 -7.25 22.06 -36.05
CA SER A 37 -7.08 20.63 -35.83
C SER A 37 -7.35 20.26 -34.36
N ALA A 38 -7.77 19.02 -34.12
CA ALA A 38 -7.98 18.52 -32.76
C ALA A 38 -6.70 18.53 -31.90
N ASN A 39 -5.53 18.39 -32.52
CA ASN A 39 -4.25 18.45 -31.81
C ASN A 39 -3.93 19.88 -31.36
N ASP A 40 -4.19 20.87 -32.21
CA ASP A 40 -3.93 22.28 -31.90
C ASP A 40 -4.88 22.77 -30.80
N LEU A 41 -6.18 22.42 -30.90
CA LEU A 41 -7.17 22.73 -29.86
C LEU A 41 -6.86 22.02 -28.53
N SER A 42 -6.38 20.79 -28.56
CA SER A 42 -5.99 20.04 -27.35
C SER A 42 -4.82 20.73 -26.64
N ALA A 43 -3.80 21.14 -27.39
CA ALA A 43 -2.63 21.81 -26.85
C ALA A 43 -2.94 23.24 -26.34
N GLU A 44 -3.78 23.98 -27.06
CA GLU A 44 -4.10 25.37 -26.75
C GLU A 44 -5.12 25.50 -25.60
N LEU A 45 -6.11 24.61 -25.53
CA LEU A 45 -7.15 24.63 -24.49
C LEU A 45 -6.80 23.76 -23.26
N GLY A 46 -5.71 23.00 -23.31
CA GLY A 46 -5.30 22.09 -22.23
C GLY A 46 -6.28 20.95 -21.97
N ILE A 47 -7.00 20.51 -23.01
CA ILE A 47 -8.01 19.43 -22.96
C ILE A 47 -7.48 18.15 -23.62
N SER A 48 -8.10 16.99 -23.37
CA SER A 48 -7.68 15.77 -24.06
C SER A 48 -7.99 15.86 -25.56
N ARG A 49 -7.19 15.15 -26.37
CA ARG A 49 -7.44 15.07 -27.82
C ARG A 49 -8.84 14.55 -28.15
N SER A 50 -9.35 13.60 -27.38
CA SER A 50 -10.73 13.10 -27.54
C SER A 50 -11.79 14.17 -27.25
N GLN A 51 -11.57 15.05 -26.27
CA GLN A 51 -12.45 16.18 -26.00
C GLN A 51 -12.42 17.23 -27.12
N ALA A 52 -11.26 17.44 -27.73
CA ALA A 52 -11.11 18.33 -28.88
C ALA A 52 -11.79 17.76 -30.15
N GLU A 53 -11.67 16.45 -30.40
CA GLU A 53 -12.36 15.75 -31.50
C GLU A 53 -13.88 15.80 -31.32
N ASP A 54 -14.38 15.58 -30.10
CA ASP A 54 -15.81 15.69 -29.77
C ASP A 54 -16.33 17.11 -29.96
N LEU A 55 -15.55 18.13 -29.56
CA LEU A 55 -15.90 19.54 -29.74
C LEU A 55 -16.04 19.89 -31.23
N LEU A 56 -15.08 19.47 -32.07
CA LEU A 56 -15.13 19.68 -33.51
C LEU A 56 -16.33 18.98 -34.14
N HIS A 57 -16.64 17.76 -33.69
CA HIS A 57 -17.79 17.01 -34.18
C HIS A 57 -19.13 17.68 -33.80
N GLN A 58 -19.26 18.20 -32.57
CA GLN A 58 -20.47 18.92 -32.12
C GLN A 58 -20.67 20.25 -32.89
N ILE A 59 -19.58 20.95 -33.21
CA ILE A 59 -19.61 22.19 -33.99
C ILE A 59 -19.90 21.93 -35.48
N ALA A 60 -19.46 20.78 -36.02
CA ALA A 60 -19.74 20.40 -37.40
C ALA A 60 -21.18 19.92 -37.61
N THR A 61 -21.78 19.27 -36.60
CA THR A 61 -23.11 18.65 -36.70
C THR A 61 -24.26 19.52 -36.16
N ASP A 62 -23.96 20.72 -35.63
CA ASP A 62 -24.89 21.61 -34.92
C ASP A 62 -25.77 20.88 -33.88
N SER A 63 -25.30 19.74 -33.39
CA SER A 63 -26.05 18.82 -32.55
C SER A 63 -25.72 19.13 -31.09
N ALA A 64 -26.70 19.70 -30.39
CA ALA A 64 -26.61 19.94 -28.95
C ALA A 64 -26.84 18.62 -28.18
N GLY A 65 -25.92 18.28 -27.26
CA GLY A 65 -26.08 17.16 -26.33
C GLY A 65 -24.76 16.53 -25.84
N PRO A 66 -24.81 15.69 -24.79
CA PRO A 66 -23.65 14.88 -24.37
C PRO A 66 -23.23 13.93 -25.51
N SER A 67 -21.90 13.76 -25.67
CA SER A 67 -21.22 13.06 -26.78
C SER A 67 -22.01 11.84 -27.34
N THR A 68 -22.32 11.88 -28.64
CA THR A 68 -23.10 10.85 -29.36
C THR A 68 -22.26 9.99 -30.31
N LEU A 69 -20.93 10.02 -30.22
CA LEU A 69 -20.12 9.07 -30.99
C LEU A 69 -20.47 7.62 -30.58
N PRO A 70 -20.73 6.72 -31.54
CA PRO A 70 -21.01 5.33 -31.23
C PRO A 70 -19.78 4.73 -30.53
N LYS A 71 -19.97 4.20 -29.32
CA LYS A 71 -19.02 3.28 -28.67
C LYS A 71 -18.91 2.01 -29.51
N ALA A 72 -18.15 2.04 -30.60
CA ALA A 72 -17.84 0.88 -31.39
C ALA A 72 -16.35 0.86 -31.73
N ALA A 73 -15.70 -0.21 -31.27
CA ALA A 73 -14.32 -0.60 -31.54
C ALA A 73 -13.20 0.24 -30.89
N ALA A 74 -13.28 0.40 -29.56
CA ALA A 74 -12.09 0.43 -28.74
C ALA A 74 -12.35 -0.44 -27.51
N GLU A 75 -11.93 -1.71 -27.60
CA GLU A 75 -11.71 -2.57 -26.44
C GLU A 75 -10.52 -2.01 -25.63
N SER A 76 -10.75 -0.88 -24.97
CA SER A 76 -9.97 -0.48 -23.81
C SER A 76 -10.97 -0.43 -22.66
N ARG A 77 -10.84 -1.38 -21.74
CA ARG A 77 -11.55 -1.42 -20.46
C ARG A 77 -11.31 -0.08 -19.74
N LEU A 78 -12.21 0.89 -19.95
CA LEU A 78 -12.32 2.07 -19.10
C LEU A 78 -12.91 1.58 -17.78
N LEU A 79 -12.01 1.28 -16.84
CA LEU A 79 -12.35 1.10 -15.45
C LEU A 79 -12.96 2.42 -14.94
N PRO A 80 -14.07 2.38 -14.20
CA PRO A 80 -14.70 3.60 -13.70
C PRO A 80 -13.73 4.29 -12.75
N HIS A 81 -13.42 5.57 -13.01
CA HIS A 81 -12.78 6.43 -12.02
C HIS A 81 -13.52 6.28 -10.69
N SER A 82 -12.78 6.16 -9.59
CA SER A 82 -13.32 5.89 -8.25
C SER A 82 -14.29 7.01 -7.80
N GLN A 83 -15.55 6.95 -8.23
CA GLN A 83 -16.63 7.69 -7.60
C GLN A 83 -16.83 7.06 -6.23
N ILE A 84 -16.68 7.86 -5.17
CA ILE A 84 -17.02 7.47 -3.81
C ILE A 84 -18.51 7.08 -3.82
N GLN A 85 -18.81 5.78 -3.88
CA GLN A 85 -20.16 5.27 -3.80
C GLN A 85 -20.63 5.33 -2.35
N ALA A 86 -21.84 5.87 -2.14
CA ALA A 86 -22.50 5.78 -0.85
C ALA A 86 -22.72 4.29 -0.52
N SER A 87 -22.08 3.81 0.55
CA SER A 87 -22.22 2.45 1.05
C SER A 87 -23.13 2.47 2.28
N THR A 88 -23.93 1.42 2.49
CA THR A 88 -24.73 1.33 3.72
C THR A 88 -23.81 1.08 4.92
N ALA A 89 -24.27 1.40 6.13
CA ALA A 89 -23.51 1.09 7.34
C ALA A 89 -23.23 -0.42 7.47
N ALA A 90 -24.14 -1.29 6.99
CA ALA A 90 -23.94 -2.73 6.95
C ALA A 90 -22.81 -3.13 5.97
N ASP A 91 -22.76 -2.53 4.78
CA ASP A 91 -21.69 -2.78 3.79
C ASP A 91 -20.33 -2.30 4.30
N LEU A 92 -20.29 -1.19 5.06
CA LEU A 92 -19.08 -0.68 5.70
C LEU A 92 -18.60 -1.52 6.89
N LEU A 93 -19.53 -2.15 7.60
CA LEU A 93 -19.26 -3.02 8.76
C LEU A 93 -18.99 -4.49 8.35
N SER A 94 -19.29 -4.85 7.10
CA SER A 94 -19.00 -6.15 6.52
C SER A 94 -17.47 -6.35 6.32
N SER A 95 -16.74 -6.66 7.39
CA SER A 95 -15.36 -7.15 7.31
C SER A 95 -15.26 -8.66 7.04
N ALA A 96 -16.41 -9.36 7.04
CA ALA A 96 -16.50 -10.82 6.96
C ALA A 96 -15.92 -11.42 5.66
N TYR A 97 -15.73 -10.61 4.62
CA TYR A 97 -15.27 -11.06 3.29
C TYR A 97 -13.88 -10.56 2.91
N LEU A 98 -13.21 -9.79 3.78
CA LEU A 98 -11.85 -9.33 3.45
C LEU A 98 -10.86 -10.50 3.62
N PRO A 99 -9.93 -10.70 2.67
CA PRO A 99 -8.87 -11.66 2.84
C PRO A 99 -7.99 -11.25 4.02
N HIS A 100 -7.55 -12.26 4.79
CA HIS A 100 -6.64 -12.08 5.90
C HIS A 100 -5.27 -12.64 5.51
N PHE A 101 -4.23 -11.88 5.81
CA PHE A 101 -2.84 -12.21 5.51
C PHE A 101 -2.10 -12.47 6.83
N SER A 102 -1.40 -13.61 6.89
CA SER A 102 -0.62 -14.05 8.04
C SER A 102 0.85 -13.64 7.88
N THR A 103 1.49 -13.36 9.01
CA THR A 103 2.93 -13.18 9.11
C THR A 103 3.71 -14.49 9.16
N SER A 104 3.04 -15.65 9.07
CA SER A 104 3.56 -17.01 9.33
C SER A 104 3.96 -17.30 10.78
N SER A 105 3.75 -16.34 11.69
CA SER A 105 3.86 -16.53 13.14
C SER A 105 2.54 -16.17 13.82
N THR A 106 1.92 -17.15 14.48
CA THR A 106 0.67 -16.95 15.21
C THR A 106 0.84 -15.98 16.37
N SER A 107 2.01 -15.93 17.02
CA SER A 107 2.27 -14.98 18.11
C SER A 107 2.25 -13.52 17.61
N VAL A 108 2.85 -13.27 16.44
CA VAL A 108 2.87 -11.95 15.79
C VAL A 108 1.49 -11.58 15.28
N ASP A 109 0.77 -12.52 14.66
CA ASP A 109 -0.58 -12.26 14.19
C ASP A 109 -1.56 -11.99 15.35
N HIS A 110 -1.46 -12.72 16.46
CA HIS A 110 -2.19 -12.41 17.70
C HIS A 110 -1.86 -11.01 18.21
N LEU A 111 -0.59 -10.60 18.18
CA LEU A 111 -0.19 -9.24 18.55
C LEU A 111 -0.85 -8.19 17.65
N ILE A 112 -0.82 -8.39 16.33
CA ILE A 112 -1.46 -7.48 15.35
C ILE A 112 -2.97 -7.39 15.58
N ALA A 113 -3.63 -8.52 15.86
CA ALA A 113 -5.07 -8.58 16.11
C ALA A 113 -5.51 -7.75 17.34
N HIS A 114 -4.60 -7.36 18.22
CA HIS A 114 -4.87 -6.42 19.32
C HIS A 114 -5.05 -4.97 18.86
N PHE A 115 -4.69 -4.61 17.64
CA PHE A 115 -4.85 -3.24 17.13
C PHE A 115 -6.06 -3.13 16.19
N GLN A 116 -6.79 -4.23 16.00
CA GLN A 116 -8.03 -4.25 15.25
C GLN A 116 -9.24 -3.99 16.16
N ASP A 117 -10.30 -3.45 15.56
CA ASP A 117 -11.59 -3.22 16.22
C ASP A 117 -12.16 -4.56 16.74
N PRO A 118 -12.56 -4.68 18.02
CA PRO A 118 -13.22 -5.87 18.57
C PRO A 118 -14.39 -6.38 17.73
N HIS A 119 -15.14 -5.50 17.05
CA HIS A 119 -16.25 -5.89 16.19
C HIS A 119 -15.81 -6.55 14.88
N LYS A 120 -14.60 -6.26 14.39
CA LYS A 120 -14.01 -6.93 13.21
C LYS A 120 -13.48 -8.33 13.51
N ARG A 121 -13.32 -8.70 14.79
CA ARG A 121 -12.84 -10.03 15.21
C ARG A 121 -13.87 -11.16 15.00
N GLN A 122 -15.11 -10.87 14.61
CA GLN A 122 -16.20 -11.85 14.58
C GLN A 122 -16.31 -12.73 13.32
N ALA A 123 -15.36 -12.72 12.38
CA ALA A 123 -15.30 -13.68 11.27
C ALA A 123 -13.85 -14.23 11.14
N SER A 124 -13.54 -15.52 11.03
CA SER A 124 -14.30 -16.71 10.64
C SER A 124 -14.12 -17.86 11.64
N LYS A 125 -15.20 -18.34 12.28
CA LYS A 125 -15.19 -19.69 12.88
C LYS A 125 -15.44 -20.70 11.76
N ARG A 126 -14.39 -21.19 11.11
CA ARG A 126 -14.51 -22.30 10.15
C ARG A 126 -14.49 -23.61 10.94
N PRO A 127 -15.60 -24.38 11.01
CA PRO A 127 -15.59 -25.66 11.69
C PRO A 127 -14.78 -26.65 10.85
N THR A 128 -13.57 -26.99 11.30
CA THR A 128 -12.80 -28.08 10.67
C THR A 128 -13.38 -29.43 11.10
N ARG A 129 -13.64 -30.32 10.13
CA ARG A 129 -14.04 -31.72 10.34
C ARG A 129 -12.88 -32.52 10.97
N LYS A 130 -12.68 -32.34 12.29
CA LYS A 130 -11.95 -33.15 13.30
C LYS A 130 -11.40 -32.22 14.39
N GLY A 131 -12.23 -31.93 15.40
CA GLY A 131 -11.84 -31.84 16.82
C GLY A 131 -10.66 -30.97 17.30
N LYS A 132 -10.02 -30.14 16.47
CA LYS A 132 -9.11 -29.09 16.91
C LYS A 132 -9.39 -27.85 16.08
N GLU A 133 -10.04 -26.88 16.69
CA GLU A 133 -10.16 -25.52 16.16
C GLU A 133 -8.75 -24.96 15.99
N LYS A 134 -8.21 -25.01 14.77
CA LYS A 134 -6.96 -24.32 14.46
C LYS A 134 -7.36 -22.89 14.11
N GLU A 135 -7.25 -22.00 15.09
CA GLU A 135 -7.45 -20.57 14.90
C GLU A 135 -6.43 -20.10 13.85
N ALA A 136 -6.88 -19.95 12.60
CA ALA A 136 -6.07 -19.36 11.54
C ALA A 136 -5.97 -17.86 11.82
N SER A 137 -5.10 -17.50 12.76
CA SER A 137 -4.81 -16.13 13.15
C SER A 137 -4.04 -15.45 12.02
N ALA A 138 -4.70 -15.09 10.93
CA ALA A 138 -4.17 -14.13 9.98
C ALA A 138 -4.75 -12.77 10.34
N ALA A 139 -3.91 -11.75 10.56
CA ALA A 139 -4.34 -10.52 11.21
C ALA A 139 -4.14 -9.26 10.35
N ILE A 140 -3.52 -9.34 9.18
CA ILE A 140 -3.39 -8.20 8.28
C ILE A 140 -4.54 -8.26 7.28
N THR A 141 -5.26 -7.16 7.08
CA THR A 141 -6.39 -7.09 6.14
C THR A 141 -6.27 -5.85 5.25
N PRO A 142 -6.86 -5.89 4.04
CA PRO A 142 -7.16 -4.70 3.24
C PRO A 142 -7.59 -3.48 4.06
N GLY A 143 -7.02 -2.32 3.76
CA GLY A 143 -7.29 -1.09 4.51
C GLY A 143 -6.35 -0.84 5.70
N MET A 144 -5.41 -1.76 5.99
CA MET A 144 -4.34 -1.54 6.96
C MET A 144 -3.07 -0.98 6.31
N THR A 145 -2.39 -0.07 7.01
CA THR A 145 -1.01 0.31 6.71
C THR A 145 -0.12 -0.19 7.85
N VAL A 146 0.89 -1.00 7.53
CA VAL A 146 1.81 -1.60 8.51
C VAL A 146 3.24 -1.19 8.19
N GLU A 147 3.91 -0.55 9.14
CA GLU A 147 5.37 -0.34 9.12
C GLU A 147 6.07 -1.52 9.78
N ILE A 148 7.11 -2.05 9.14
CA ILE A 148 8.03 -3.04 9.72
C ILE A 148 9.41 -2.41 9.81
N ALA A 149 9.86 -2.12 11.04
CA ALA A 149 11.15 -1.49 11.30
C ALA A 149 11.99 -2.35 12.25
N GLY A 150 13.31 -2.19 12.22
CA GLY A 150 14.21 -2.93 13.10
C GLY A 150 15.64 -3.04 12.56
N PRO A 151 16.60 -3.51 13.38
CA PRO A 151 18.01 -3.61 13.00
C PRO A 151 18.27 -4.46 11.74
N PRO A 152 19.43 -4.32 11.08
CA PRO A 152 19.84 -5.21 9.99
C PRO A 152 19.80 -6.69 10.41
N GLY A 153 19.39 -7.59 9.49
CA GLY A 153 19.35 -9.04 9.74
C GLY A 153 18.24 -9.54 10.68
N ILE A 154 17.40 -8.66 11.24
CA ILE A 154 16.35 -9.09 12.20
C ILE A 154 15.20 -9.86 11.55
N GLY A 155 15.02 -9.79 10.22
CA GLY A 155 13.97 -10.52 9.50
C GLY A 155 12.84 -9.65 8.91
N LYS A 156 13.04 -8.33 8.75
CA LYS A 156 12.04 -7.42 8.15
C LYS A 156 11.51 -7.91 6.80
N THR A 157 12.42 -8.13 5.86
CA THR A 157 12.13 -8.65 4.52
C THR A 157 11.50 -10.04 4.56
N SER A 158 11.95 -10.91 5.47
CA SER A 158 11.36 -12.25 5.67
C SER A 158 9.89 -12.15 6.09
N MET A 159 9.56 -11.25 7.02
CA MET A 159 8.18 -11.05 7.44
C MET A 159 7.32 -10.42 6.34
N ALA A 160 7.83 -9.43 5.60
CA ALA A 160 7.13 -8.89 4.44
C ALA A 160 6.85 -9.97 3.38
N LEU A 161 7.84 -10.82 3.08
CA LEU A 161 7.71 -11.93 2.14
C LEU A 161 6.69 -12.98 2.62
N ALA A 162 6.63 -13.27 3.92
CA ALA A 162 5.63 -14.18 4.47
C ALA A 162 4.20 -13.68 4.26
N VAL A 163 3.95 -12.39 4.44
CA VAL A 163 2.65 -11.77 4.18
C VAL A 163 2.27 -11.86 2.70
N VAL A 164 3.22 -11.60 1.79
CA VAL A 164 3.05 -11.78 0.33
C VAL A 164 2.61 -13.22 0.00
N LEU A 165 3.34 -14.21 0.51
CA LEU A 165 3.05 -15.62 0.24
C LEU A 165 1.72 -16.04 0.85
N SER A 166 1.39 -15.56 2.05
CA SER A 166 0.10 -15.81 2.69
C SER A 166 -1.06 -15.26 1.87
N ALA A 167 -0.94 -14.04 1.34
CA ALA A 167 -2.00 -13.44 0.52
C ALA A 167 -2.33 -14.28 -0.72
N ARG A 168 -1.30 -14.86 -1.36
CA ARG A 168 -1.47 -15.73 -2.52
C ARG A 168 -1.93 -17.15 -2.16
N LEU A 169 -1.53 -17.67 -1.01
CA LEU A 169 -1.99 -18.97 -0.51
C LEU A 169 -3.48 -18.97 -0.17
N THR A 170 -3.97 -17.98 0.59
CA THR A 170 -5.40 -17.83 0.91
C THR A 170 -6.25 -17.84 -0.36
N ALA A 171 -5.74 -17.18 -1.40
CA ALA A 171 -6.40 -17.04 -2.68
C ALA A 171 -6.30 -18.29 -3.58
N ALA A 172 -5.38 -19.22 -3.31
CA ALA A 172 -5.28 -20.51 -3.99
C ALA A 172 -6.13 -21.58 -3.30
N ASP A 173 -6.22 -21.56 -1.97
CA ASP A 173 -7.05 -22.48 -1.20
C ASP A 173 -8.56 -22.20 -1.40
N GLN A 174 -8.94 -20.93 -1.61
CA GLN A 174 -10.32 -20.52 -1.86
C GLN A 174 -10.83 -20.84 -3.29
N ALA A 175 -9.95 -20.98 -4.27
CA ALA A 175 -10.32 -21.31 -5.65
C ALA A 175 -10.89 -22.75 -5.82
N ASN A 176 -10.82 -23.56 -4.77
CA ASN A 176 -11.35 -24.94 -4.75
C ASN A 176 -12.78 -25.03 -4.17
N GLU A 177 -13.41 -23.92 -3.79
CA GLU A 177 -14.78 -23.88 -3.28
C GLU A 177 -15.73 -23.30 -4.35
N GLU A 178 -17.00 -23.74 -4.35
CA GLU A 178 -17.99 -23.54 -5.41
C GLU A 178 -18.41 -22.07 -5.66
N GLU A 179 -17.86 -21.11 -4.91
CA GLU A 179 -17.98 -19.68 -5.18
C GLU A 179 -16.65 -19.18 -5.77
N GLU A 180 -16.66 -18.70 -7.02
CA GLU A 180 -15.51 -18.07 -7.69
C GLU A 180 -15.10 -16.76 -6.98
N ALA A 181 -14.52 -16.86 -5.78
CA ALA A 181 -13.83 -15.76 -5.14
C ALA A 181 -12.56 -15.47 -5.95
N GLU A 182 -12.53 -14.33 -6.66
CA GLU A 182 -11.36 -13.94 -7.45
C GLU A 182 -10.10 -13.87 -6.59
N SER A 183 -9.07 -14.61 -7.01
CA SER A 183 -7.80 -14.73 -6.32
C SER A 183 -7.09 -13.37 -6.27
N GLY A 184 -6.93 -12.79 -5.08
CA GLY A 184 -6.31 -11.48 -4.91
C GLY A 184 -4.82 -11.44 -5.24
N GLU A 185 -4.38 -10.45 -5.99
CA GLU A 185 -3.00 -10.27 -6.45
C GLU A 185 -2.19 -9.37 -5.50
N VAL A 186 -0.87 -9.37 -5.65
CA VAL A 186 0.04 -8.62 -4.77
C VAL A 186 1.05 -7.85 -5.59
N LEU A 187 1.36 -6.61 -5.18
CA LEU A 187 2.43 -5.79 -5.74
C LEU A 187 3.60 -5.72 -4.75
N ILE A 188 4.79 -6.06 -5.21
CA ILE A 188 6.04 -5.94 -4.47
C ILE A 188 6.89 -4.86 -5.14
N ILE A 189 7.23 -3.83 -4.38
CA ILE A 189 8.17 -2.77 -4.74
C ILE A 189 9.46 -3.04 -3.99
N ASP A 190 10.41 -3.69 -4.66
CA ASP A 190 11.72 -4.01 -4.11
C ASP A 190 12.73 -2.90 -4.46
N SER A 191 13.23 -2.24 -3.43
CA SER A 191 14.14 -1.08 -3.51
C SER A 191 15.61 -1.46 -3.30
N GLU A 192 15.90 -2.45 -2.44
CA GLU A 192 17.27 -2.83 -2.06
C GLU A 192 17.79 -4.15 -2.66
N GLY A 193 16.91 -5.06 -3.03
CA GLY A 193 17.24 -6.34 -3.66
C GLY A 193 16.90 -7.49 -2.73
N GLY A 194 16.11 -7.21 -1.70
CA GLY A 194 15.83 -8.14 -0.61
C GLY A 194 14.82 -9.21 -1.02
N ILE A 195 13.94 -8.91 -1.98
CA ILE A 195 12.87 -9.78 -2.46
C ILE A 195 13.08 -10.06 -3.94
N THR A 196 14.07 -10.90 -4.26
CA THR A 196 14.29 -11.35 -5.64
C THR A 196 13.27 -12.41 -6.06
N ALA A 197 13.06 -12.56 -7.37
CA ALA A 197 12.18 -13.60 -7.92
C ALA A 197 12.62 -15.01 -7.48
N GLU A 198 13.93 -15.27 -7.41
CA GLU A 198 14.48 -16.54 -6.91
C GLU A 198 14.10 -16.79 -5.46
N ARG A 199 14.16 -15.76 -4.61
CA ARG A 199 13.80 -15.88 -3.19
C ARG A 199 12.31 -16.14 -3.01
N VAL A 200 11.47 -15.43 -3.76
CA VAL A 200 10.01 -15.65 -3.75
C VAL A 200 9.69 -17.08 -4.21
N ARG A 201 10.31 -17.55 -5.30
CA ARG A 201 10.14 -18.93 -5.81
C ARG A 201 10.61 -19.99 -4.81
N ALA A 202 11.75 -19.78 -4.16
CA ALA A 202 12.27 -20.71 -3.15
C ALA A 202 11.29 -20.82 -1.97
N ALA A 203 10.85 -19.68 -1.43
CA ALA A 203 9.92 -19.65 -0.30
C ALA A 203 8.54 -20.24 -0.67
N ALA A 204 8.03 -19.98 -1.87
CA ALA A 204 6.81 -20.63 -2.38
C ALA A 204 6.98 -22.15 -2.50
N GLY A 205 8.17 -22.61 -2.92
CA GLY A 205 8.55 -24.03 -2.93
C GLY A 205 8.48 -24.66 -1.55
N SER A 206 9.03 -23.99 -0.55
CA SER A 206 9.03 -24.48 0.84
C SER A 206 7.62 -24.58 1.43
N LEU A 207 6.76 -23.60 1.18
CA LEU A 207 5.37 -23.58 1.68
C LEU A 207 4.44 -24.60 1.03
N THR A 208 4.80 -25.10 -0.15
CA THR A 208 3.98 -26.04 -0.93
C THR A 208 4.42 -27.50 -0.79
N ARG A 209 5.55 -27.79 -0.13
CA ARG A 209 6.08 -29.17 0.05
C ARG A 209 5.06 -30.17 0.61
N THR A 210 4.13 -29.71 1.44
CA THR A 210 3.11 -30.53 2.10
C THR A 210 1.69 -30.19 1.66
N ARG A 211 1.51 -29.39 0.61
CA ARG A 211 0.22 -28.91 0.11
C ARG A 211 -0.05 -29.42 -1.30
N ALA A 212 -1.33 -29.41 -1.70
CA ALA A 212 -1.72 -29.71 -3.08
C ALA A 212 -1.42 -28.53 -4.03
N THR A 213 -1.42 -27.31 -3.52
CA THR A 213 -1.09 -26.07 -4.23
C THR A 213 0.34 -26.11 -4.75
N LEU A 214 0.55 -25.73 -6.00
CA LEU A 214 1.88 -25.76 -6.62
C LEU A 214 2.55 -24.38 -6.50
N PRO A 215 3.89 -24.30 -6.46
CA PRO A 215 4.59 -23.02 -6.33
C PRO A 215 4.16 -21.99 -7.39
N ARG A 216 3.91 -22.45 -8.62
CA ARG A 216 3.47 -21.59 -9.73
C ARG A 216 2.13 -20.91 -9.44
N ASP A 217 1.25 -21.53 -8.67
CA ASP A 217 -0.09 -21.00 -8.37
C ASP A 217 0.02 -19.84 -7.37
N ILE A 218 1.00 -19.90 -6.47
CA ILE A 218 1.39 -18.80 -5.57
C ILE A 218 2.06 -17.68 -6.37
N LEU A 219 3.01 -18.02 -7.24
CA LEU A 219 3.77 -17.06 -8.03
C LEU A 219 2.88 -16.30 -9.02
N HIS A 220 1.87 -16.96 -9.58
CA HIS A 220 0.86 -16.33 -10.39
C HIS A 220 0.13 -15.26 -9.56
N GLY A 221 0.10 -14.02 -10.05
CA GLY A 221 -0.50 -12.89 -9.33
C GLY A 221 0.46 -12.13 -8.39
N ILE A 222 1.76 -12.45 -8.41
CA ILE A 222 2.81 -11.62 -7.78
C ILE A 222 3.40 -10.67 -8.83
N HIS A 223 3.16 -9.38 -8.68
CA HIS A 223 3.75 -8.32 -9.49
C HIS A 223 5.00 -7.80 -8.79
N LEU A 224 6.18 -8.17 -9.26
CA LEU A 224 7.45 -7.72 -8.67
C LEU A 224 8.07 -6.60 -9.51
N VAL A 225 8.26 -5.43 -8.90
CA VAL A 225 8.89 -4.26 -9.51
C VAL A 225 10.15 -3.89 -8.73
N ARG A 226 11.28 -3.84 -9.44
CA ARG A 226 12.58 -3.43 -8.89
C ARG A 226 12.78 -1.93 -9.09
N ILE A 227 12.96 -1.17 -8.01
CA ILE A 227 13.14 0.29 -8.03
C ILE A 227 14.48 0.67 -7.35
N PRO A 228 15.60 0.67 -8.09
CA PRO A 228 16.92 0.94 -7.50
C PRO A 228 17.22 2.42 -7.24
N THR A 229 16.43 3.38 -7.75
CA THR A 229 16.75 4.81 -7.64
C THR A 229 15.62 5.64 -7.05
N GLN A 230 15.97 6.74 -6.37
CA GLN A 230 15.00 7.69 -5.82
C GLN A 230 14.09 8.27 -6.92
N THR A 231 14.65 8.60 -8.08
CA THR A 231 13.89 9.12 -9.23
C THR A 231 12.84 8.12 -9.71
N GLN A 232 13.20 6.84 -9.86
CA GLN A 232 12.24 5.79 -10.23
C GLN A 232 11.17 5.59 -9.15
N MET A 233 11.51 5.69 -7.86
CA MET A 233 10.52 5.61 -6.78
C MET A 233 9.51 6.76 -6.88
N ILE A 234 9.98 8.00 -7.08
CA ILE A 234 9.09 9.15 -7.25
C ILE A 234 8.21 8.97 -8.49
N ALA A 235 8.79 8.57 -9.62
CA ALA A 235 8.04 8.33 -10.85
C ALA A 235 6.96 7.25 -10.64
N PHE A 236 7.33 6.12 -10.05
CA PHE A 236 6.42 5.01 -9.78
C PHE A 236 5.30 5.40 -8.81
N LEU A 237 5.59 6.16 -7.74
CA LEU A 237 4.58 6.66 -6.82
C LEU A 237 3.58 7.59 -7.51
N ASN A 238 4.00 8.39 -8.49
CA ASN A 238 3.07 9.23 -9.26
C ASN A 238 2.12 8.39 -10.12
N THR A 239 2.58 7.26 -10.66
CA THR A 239 1.78 6.35 -11.50
C THR A 239 1.10 5.23 -10.72
N LEU A 240 1.36 5.08 -9.42
CA LEU A 240 0.85 3.96 -8.61
C LEU A 240 -0.68 3.88 -8.62
N ASP A 241 -1.34 5.03 -8.64
CA ASP A 241 -2.80 5.14 -8.66
C ASP A 241 -3.38 4.52 -9.93
N GLU A 242 -2.94 4.99 -11.10
CA GLU A 242 -3.30 4.45 -12.43
C GLU A 242 -2.94 2.96 -12.56
N TRP A 243 -1.78 2.56 -12.03
CA TRP A 243 -1.37 1.15 -12.06
C TRP A 243 -2.30 0.27 -11.21
N LEU A 244 -2.73 0.72 -10.03
CA LEU A 244 -3.67 -0.03 -9.20
C LEU A 244 -5.07 -0.06 -9.81
N GLU A 245 -5.49 1.02 -10.48
CA GLU A 245 -6.73 1.00 -11.27
C GLU A 245 -6.68 -0.09 -12.35
N SER A 246 -5.57 -0.19 -13.10
CA SER A 246 -5.42 -1.22 -14.13
C SER A 246 -5.22 -2.64 -13.59
N HIS A 247 -4.96 -2.79 -12.29
CA HIS A 247 -4.78 -4.07 -11.59
C HIS A 247 -5.77 -4.21 -10.41
N PRO A 248 -7.08 -4.25 -10.66
CA PRO A 248 -8.11 -4.16 -9.61
C PRO A 248 -8.13 -5.36 -8.66
N LYS A 249 -7.42 -6.45 -9.00
CA LYS A 249 -7.27 -7.64 -8.15
C LYS A 249 -6.20 -7.46 -7.07
N VAL A 250 -5.34 -6.45 -7.17
CA VAL A 250 -4.28 -6.22 -6.20
C VAL A 250 -4.87 -5.75 -4.89
N ASN A 251 -4.65 -6.51 -3.83
CA ASN A 251 -5.17 -6.22 -2.48
C ASN A 251 -4.07 -6.14 -1.41
N LEU A 252 -2.81 -6.28 -1.82
CA LEU A 252 -1.63 -6.10 -0.99
C LEU A 252 -0.53 -5.38 -1.78
N VAL A 253 0.02 -4.32 -1.20
CA VAL A 253 1.22 -3.63 -1.70
C VAL A 253 2.32 -3.74 -0.65
N VAL A 254 3.51 -4.18 -1.04
CA VAL A 254 4.69 -4.27 -0.18
C VAL A 254 5.79 -3.37 -0.71
N ILE A 255 6.33 -2.49 0.14
CA ILE A 255 7.48 -1.62 -0.18
C ILE A 255 8.66 -2.04 0.70
N ASP A 256 9.62 -2.76 0.13
CA ASP A 256 10.84 -3.17 0.84
C ASP A 256 12.10 -2.64 0.14
N THR A 257 12.81 -1.66 0.65
CA THR A 257 12.56 -0.86 1.85
C THR A 257 12.39 0.60 1.44
N LEU A 258 11.38 1.28 1.98
CA LEU A 258 11.09 2.67 1.63
C LEU A 258 12.24 3.60 2.03
N SER A 259 12.83 3.39 3.21
CA SER A 259 13.88 4.26 3.74
C SER A 259 15.17 4.27 2.90
N TYR A 260 15.35 3.31 1.98
CA TYR A 260 16.48 3.28 1.04
C TYR A 260 16.64 4.58 0.25
N HIS A 261 15.53 5.09 -0.30
CA HIS A 261 15.57 6.29 -1.14
C HIS A 261 15.82 7.59 -0.37
N PHE A 262 15.88 7.55 0.96
CA PHE A 262 16.04 8.72 1.83
C PHE A 262 17.44 8.81 2.45
N ARG A 263 18.36 7.93 2.06
CA ARG A 263 19.75 7.87 2.56
C ARG A 263 20.74 8.71 1.75
N GLN A 264 20.32 9.28 0.62
CA GLN A 264 21.21 10.04 -0.25
C GLN A 264 21.66 11.35 0.43
N PRO A 265 22.97 11.61 0.57
CA PRO A 265 23.47 12.82 1.25
C PRO A 265 23.09 14.13 0.56
N SER A 266 22.86 14.09 -0.76
CA SER A 266 22.48 15.26 -1.57
C SER A 266 20.99 15.60 -1.50
N LEU A 267 20.18 14.82 -0.76
CA LEU A 267 18.75 15.07 -0.64
C LEU A 267 18.50 16.20 0.36
N ASP A 268 18.18 17.38 -0.15
CA ASP A 268 17.81 18.51 0.69
C ASP A 268 16.52 18.23 1.50
N MET A 269 16.34 18.94 2.61
CA MET A 269 15.20 18.71 3.51
C MET A 269 13.84 19.06 2.90
N SER A 270 13.79 19.99 1.94
CA SER A 270 12.54 20.38 1.28
C SER A 270 12.06 19.29 0.32
N THR A 271 12.97 18.75 -0.49
CA THR A 271 12.74 17.61 -1.39
C THR A 271 12.42 16.36 -0.58
N ARG A 272 13.14 16.12 0.52
CA ARG A 272 12.82 15.05 1.48
C ARG A 272 11.38 15.14 1.98
N ARG A 273 10.95 16.33 2.42
CA ARG A 273 9.59 16.56 2.93
C ARG A 273 8.53 16.36 1.86
N ARG A 274 8.75 16.90 0.65
CA ARG A 274 7.84 16.74 -0.49
C ARG A 274 7.69 15.27 -0.89
N MET A 275 8.80 14.52 -0.90
CA MET A 275 8.78 13.10 -1.20
C MET A 275 8.06 12.30 -0.11
N MET A 276 8.24 12.63 1.17
CA MET A 276 7.50 12.01 2.28
C MET A 276 5.99 12.28 2.19
N GLU A 277 5.58 13.49 1.82
CA GLU A 277 4.16 13.80 1.63
C GLU A 277 3.57 13.02 0.45
N LEU A 278 4.31 12.90 -0.65
CA LEU A 278 3.89 12.07 -1.79
C LEU A 278 3.72 10.61 -1.37
N VAL A 279 4.68 10.05 -0.63
CA VAL A 279 4.61 8.67 -0.10
C VAL A 279 3.36 8.50 0.77
N LYS A 280 3.13 9.41 1.73
CA LYS A 280 1.98 9.39 2.63
C LYS A 280 0.66 9.42 1.86
N GLN A 281 0.54 10.34 0.89
CA GLN A 281 -0.64 10.46 0.04
C GLN A 281 -0.88 9.17 -0.75
N LYS A 282 0.15 8.63 -1.40
CA LYS A 282 0.01 7.45 -2.28
C LYS A 282 -0.26 6.16 -1.51
N ILE A 283 0.36 5.97 -0.35
CA ILE A 283 0.01 4.88 0.56
C ILE A 283 -1.44 5.02 1.03
N GLY A 284 -1.86 6.24 1.41
CA GLY A 284 -3.24 6.53 1.81
C GLY A 284 -4.25 6.17 0.72
N GLN A 285 -3.98 6.55 -0.54
CA GLN A 285 -4.82 6.20 -1.70
C GLN A 285 -4.87 4.69 -1.93
N ALA A 286 -3.72 4.00 -1.93
CA ALA A 286 -3.66 2.54 -2.06
C ALA A 286 -4.48 1.84 -0.97
N THR A 287 -4.39 2.31 0.27
CA THR A 287 -5.12 1.73 1.40
C THR A 287 -6.63 2.00 1.35
N THR A 288 -7.05 3.22 1.01
CA THR A 288 -8.44 3.66 1.16
C THR A 288 -9.28 3.55 -0.11
N ILE A 289 -8.71 3.88 -1.26
CA ILE A 289 -9.40 3.88 -2.56
C ILE A 289 -9.29 2.48 -3.16
N HIS A 290 -8.07 1.96 -3.27
CA HIS A 290 -7.78 0.66 -3.89
C HIS A 290 -7.93 -0.53 -2.95
N ARG A 291 -8.36 -0.28 -1.71
CA ARG A 291 -8.60 -1.30 -0.68
C ARG A 291 -7.42 -2.28 -0.54
N CYS A 292 -6.19 -1.79 -0.64
CA CYS A 292 -5.00 -2.61 -0.40
C CYS A 292 -4.64 -2.63 1.09
N ALA A 293 -4.11 -3.74 1.58
CA ALA A 293 -3.18 -3.67 2.70
C ALA A 293 -1.84 -3.12 2.18
N VAL A 294 -1.18 -2.27 2.95
CA VAL A 294 0.14 -1.72 2.57
C VAL A 294 1.16 -2.05 3.65
N ILE A 295 2.20 -2.81 3.29
CA ILE A 295 3.34 -3.10 4.15
C ILE A 295 4.52 -2.26 3.70
N VAL A 296 5.15 -1.56 4.63
CA VAL A 296 6.34 -0.74 4.37
C VAL A 296 7.45 -1.16 5.30
N CYS A 297 8.57 -1.59 4.75
CA CYS A 297 9.77 -1.85 5.53
C CYS A 297 10.64 -0.58 5.61
N ASN A 298 11.18 -0.32 6.81
CA ASN A 298 12.09 0.77 7.08
C ASN A 298 13.32 0.29 7.87
N GLN A 299 14.46 0.93 7.61
CA GLN A 299 15.65 0.77 8.43
C GLN A 299 15.58 1.63 9.68
N MET A 300 16.46 1.32 10.64
CA MET A 300 16.65 2.12 11.85
C MET A 300 17.75 3.15 11.62
N ALA A 301 17.61 4.30 12.27
CA ALA A 301 18.64 5.32 12.41
C ALA A 301 18.95 5.53 13.90
N THR A 302 20.21 5.86 14.19
CA THR A 302 20.63 6.26 15.52
C THR A 302 20.28 7.73 15.74
N LYS A 303 19.50 8.01 16.77
CA LYS A 303 19.22 9.37 17.26
C LYS A 303 19.98 9.57 18.56
N LEU A 304 20.79 10.62 18.61
CA LEU A 304 21.47 11.06 19.83
C LEU A 304 20.54 11.98 20.60
N LEU A 305 20.48 11.79 21.91
CA LEU A 305 19.68 12.55 22.85
C LEU A 305 20.52 13.04 24.02
N THR A 306 20.19 14.20 24.56
CA THR A 306 20.69 14.67 25.87
C THR A 306 19.99 13.91 27.01
N ALA A 307 20.47 14.07 28.24
CA ALA A 307 19.82 13.54 29.45
C ALA A 307 18.35 13.99 29.58
N GLU A 308 17.98 15.16 29.04
CA GLU A 308 16.61 15.67 29.03
C GLU A 308 15.81 15.28 27.76
N ASN A 309 16.21 14.22 27.06
CA ASN A 309 15.54 13.69 25.86
C ASN A 309 15.45 14.67 24.66
N LYS A 310 16.33 15.67 24.59
CA LYS A 310 16.40 16.61 23.46
C LYS A 310 17.32 16.08 22.36
N PRO A 311 17.09 16.40 21.07
CA PRO A 311 18.02 16.04 20.00
C PRO A 311 19.44 16.56 20.27
N ALA A 312 20.42 15.68 20.16
CA ALA A 312 21.84 15.97 20.40
C ALA A 312 22.71 15.65 19.18
N ASN A 313 23.95 16.10 19.21
CA ASN A 313 25.01 15.70 18.27
C ASN A 313 26.04 14.78 18.97
N PHE A 314 27.15 14.47 18.29
CA PHE A 314 28.19 13.58 18.84
C PHE A 314 28.91 14.15 20.07
N ASP A 315 28.90 15.47 20.26
CA ASP A 315 29.59 16.14 21.38
C ASP A 315 28.65 16.32 22.59
N THR A 316 27.34 16.43 22.36
CA THR A 316 26.35 16.73 23.40
C THR A 316 25.42 15.55 23.72
N GLY A 317 25.68 14.36 23.17
CA GLY A 317 24.81 13.20 23.31
C GLY A 317 25.12 12.39 24.56
N ASP A 318 24.17 12.30 25.49
CA ASP A 318 24.25 11.44 26.67
C ASP A 318 23.71 10.03 26.38
N ARG A 319 22.76 9.91 25.46
CA ARG A 319 22.09 8.65 25.09
C ARG A 319 21.97 8.49 23.59
N ALA A 320 22.14 7.27 23.10
CA ALA A 320 21.85 6.89 21.73
C ALA A 320 20.66 5.91 21.70
N ILE A 321 19.67 6.20 20.86
CA ILE A 321 18.52 5.32 20.65
C ILE A 321 18.36 4.96 19.18
N LEU A 322 17.85 3.76 18.90
CA LEU A 322 17.45 3.36 17.56
C LEU A 322 15.99 3.74 17.33
N MET A 323 15.74 4.44 16.24
CA MET A 323 14.39 4.84 15.81
C MET A 323 14.18 4.49 14.34
N PRO A 324 12.96 4.22 13.87
CA PRO A 324 12.69 4.11 12.43
C PRO A 324 13.19 5.35 11.69
N GLN A 325 13.95 5.15 10.61
CA GLN A 325 14.73 6.21 9.94
C GLN A 325 13.86 7.37 9.40
N LEU A 326 12.62 7.09 9.05
CA LEU A 326 11.70 8.09 8.48
C LEU A 326 10.82 8.76 9.54
N GLY A 327 10.88 8.30 10.80
CA GLY A 327 10.02 8.77 11.89
C GLY A 327 8.55 8.76 11.49
N ASP A 328 7.82 9.77 11.94
CA ASP A 328 6.36 9.87 11.73
C ASP A 328 5.97 10.69 10.50
N SER A 329 6.95 11.10 9.68
CA SER A 329 6.72 12.06 8.58
C SER A 329 5.84 11.51 7.47
N TRP A 330 5.75 10.18 7.33
CA TRP A 330 4.95 9.49 6.32
C TRP A 330 3.79 8.68 6.91
N THR A 331 3.71 8.59 8.24
CA THR A 331 2.72 7.77 8.93
C THR A 331 1.44 8.56 9.22
N THR A 332 0.41 7.84 9.65
CA THR A 332 -0.85 8.42 10.16
C THR A 332 -1.18 7.78 11.50
N GLY A 333 -2.21 8.30 12.19
CA GLY A 333 -2.69 7.68 13.43
C GLY A 333 -3.21 6.23 13.27
N LYS A 334 -3.43 5.78 12.03
CA LYS A 334 -3.89 4.41 11.72
C LYS A 334 -2.77 3.48 11.25
N THR A 335 -1.53 3.97 11.16
CA THR A 335 -0.39 3.14 10.79
C THR A 335 0.01 2.26 11.98
N LEU A 336 -0.09 0.95 11.80
CA LEU A 336 0.43 -0.03 12.75
C LEU A 336 1.94 -0.15 12.57
N ARG A 337 2.73 -0.01 13.63
CA ARG A 337 4.19 -0.08 13.57
C ARG A 337 4.65 -1.33 14.32
N LEU A 338 5.37 -2.18 13.61
CA LEU A 338 6.01 -3.38 14.12
C LEU A 338 7.51 -3.09 14.24
N CYS A 339 7.99 -2.89 15.46
CA CYS A 339 9.39 -2.70 15.76
C CYS A 339 10.01 -4.04 16.17
N LEU A 340 10.88 -4.57 15.33
CA LEU A 340 11.55 -5.85 15.52
C LEU A 340 12.88 -5.62 16.25
N PHE A 341 13.16 -6.44 17.26
CA PHE A 341 14.35 -6.33 18.09
C PHE A 341 14.83 -7.70 18.58
N ARG A 342 16.06 -7.75 19.10
CA ARG A 342 16.62 -8.93 19.77
C ARG A 342 16.49 -8.78 21.28
N GLY A 343 16.38 -9.90 21.98
CA GLY A 343 16.44 -9.93 23.44
C GLY A 343 17.81 -9.51 23.99
N GLN A 344 17.99 -9.67 25.30
CA GLN A 344 19.27 -9.34 25.95
C GLN A 344 20.39 -10.28 25.51
N ALA A 345 21.63 -9.96 25.90
CA ALA A 345 22.78 -10.82 25.63
C ALA A 345 22.54 -12.24 26.15
N GLY A 346 22.68 -13.24 25.26
CA GLY A 346 22.37 -14.65 25.54
C GLY A 346 20.97 -15.08 25.10
N ASP A 347 20.11 -14.14 24.72
CA ASP A 347 18.82 -14.42 24.09
C ASP A 347 18.94 -14.31 22.56
N GLU A 348 18.86 -15.45 21.89
CA GLU A 348 18.98 -15.56 20.44
C GLU A 348 17.66 -15.28 19.70
N LEU A 349 16.56 -15.16 20.44
CA LEU A 349 15.22 -15.00 19.90
C LEU A 349 14.99 -13.60 19.33
N ARG A 350 13.97 -13.52 18.47
CA ARG A 350 13.50 -12.27 17.88
C ARG A 350 12.18 -11.89 18.53
N TYR A 351 11.99 -10.59 18.67
CA TYR A 351 10.80 -10.03 19.26
C TYR A 351 10.25 -8.94 18.36
N VAL A 352 8.94 -8.76 18.43
CA VAL A 352 8.24 -7.65 17.80
C VAL A 352 7.45 -6.90 18.85
N HIS A 353 7.63 -5.59 18.90
CA HIS A 353 6.75 -4.68 19.62
C HIS A 353 5.81 -4.03 18.60
N ALA A 354 4.52 -3.94 18.94
CA ALA A 354 3.53 -3.31 18.09
C ALA A 354 3.01 -2.04 18.75
N GLU A 355 2.94 -0.95 17.99
CA GLU A 355 2.34 0.31 18.41
C GLU A 355 1.49 0.93 17.29
N MET A 356 0.51 1.74 17.67
CA MET A 356 -0.29 2.56 16.77
C MET A 356 -0.59 3.87 17.48
N ALA A 357 -0.39 5.02 16.81
CA ALA A 357 -0.47 6.30 17.49
C ALA A 357 -1.87 6.51 18.12
N GLY A 358 -1.90 6.96 19.38
CA GLY A 358 -3.15 7.13 20.14
C GLY A 358 -3.70 5.85 20.77
N SER A 359 -3.05 4.69 20.60
CA SER A 359 -3.39 3.46 21.33
C SER A 359 -2.60 3.41 22.65
N SER A 360 -3.28 3.58 23.79
CA SER A 360 -2.70 3.42 25.14
C SER A 360 -2.71 1.97 25.62
N ARG A 361 -2.74 0.99 24.70
CA ARG A 361 -2.65 -0.42 25.04
C ARG A 361 -1.20 -0.66 25.44
N GLY A 362 -0.92 -0.88 26.74
CA GLY A 362 0.43 -1.04 27.28
C GLY A 362 1.31 -1.99 26.47
N LEU A 363 2.64 -1.91 26.64
CA LEU A 363 3.64 -2.60 25.81
C LEU A 363 3.31 -4.08 25.57
N LYS A 364 2.72 -4.40 24.41
CA LYS A 364 2.53 -5.78 23.95
C LYS A 364 3.64 -6.10 22.97
N TRP A 365 4.36 -7.17 23.26
CA TRP A 365 5.37 -7.74 22.39
C TRP A 365 5.05 -9.22 22.16
N ALA A 366 5.55 -9.75 21.06
CA ALA A 366 5.48 -11.18 20.75
C ALA A 366 6.87 -11.66 20.35
N ALA A 367 7.18 -12.90 20.70
CA ALA A 367 8.42 -13.55 20.33
C ALA A 367 8.18 -14.42 19.10
N PHE A 368 9.11 -14.39 18.15
CA PHE A 368 9.09 -15.16 16.91
C PHE A 368 10.51 -15.55 16.51
N ASP A 369 10.64 -16.39 15.49
CA ASP A 369 11.94 -16.69 14.90
C ASP A 369 11.87 -16.72 13.36
N ILE A 370 13.00 -16.96 12.70
CA ILE A 370 13.09 -17.21 11.26
C ILE A 370 13.54 -18.65 11.06
N ASP A 371 12.78 -19.43 10.30
CA ASP A 371 13.07 -20.83 10.01
C ASP A 371 14.19 -21.01 8.96
N ASP A 372 14.55 -22.26 8.69
CA ASP A 372 15.59 -22.65 7.72
C ASP A 372 15.22 -22.27 6.27
N ASP A 373 13.94 -22.02 5.98
CA ASP A 373 13.46 -21.54 4.68
C ASP A 373 13.46 -20.00 4.60
N GLY A 374 13.83 -19.32 5.68
CA GLY A 374 13.95 -17.87 5.76
C GLY A 374 12.61 -17.16 5.98
N LEU A 375 11.57 -17.85 6.45
CA LEU A 375 10.26 -17.32 6.79
C LEU A 375 10.07 -17.20 8.31
N PRO A 376 9.22 -16.28 8.80
CA PRO A 376 8.91 -16.21 10.22
C PRO A 376 8.17 -17.45 10.68
N CYS A 377 8.46 -17.88 11.91
CA CYS A 377 7.81 -19.00 12.55
C CYS A 377 7.61 -18.74 14.05
N ASP A 378 6.70 -19.50 14.65
CA ASP A 378 6.51 -19.48 16.10
C ASP A 378 7.64 -20.21 16.81
N ILE A 379 8.00 -19.72 17.99
CA ILE A 379 9.01 -20.36 18.83
C ILE A 379 8.42 -21.65 19.42
N PRO A 380 9.13 -22.79 19.31
CA PRO A 380 8.66 -24.05 19.87
C PRO A 380 8.38 -23.96 21.37
N GLU A 381 7.35 -24.66 21.86
CA GLU A 381 6.94 -24.59 23.26
C GLU A 381 8.07 -24.89 24.27
N MET A 382 8.95 -25.84 23.93
CA MET A 382 10.11 -26.21 24.75
C MET A 382 11.14 -25.09 24.92
N MET A 383 11.13 -24.06 24.07
CA MET A 383 12.03 -22.91 24.20
C MET A 383 11.40 -21.78 25.02
N TYR A 384 10.13 -21.87 25.41
CA TYR A 384 9.48 -20.87 26.27
C TYR A 384 10.01 -20.85 27.71
N ASP A 385 10.70 -21.91 28.14
CA ASP A 385 11.38 -21.99 29.44
C ASP A 385 12.71 -21.21 29.47
N ARG A 386 13.21 -20.74 28.32
CA ARG A 386 14.32 -19.78 28.29
C ARG A 386 13.85 -18.44 28.84
N PRO A 387 14.69 -17.70 29.59
CA PRO A 387 14.30 -16.40 30.10
C PRO A 387 13.97 -15.45 28.95
N LYS A 388 12.66 -15.25 28.71
CA LYS A 388 12.15 -14.19 27.84
C LYS A 388 12.44 -12.89 28.55
N THR A 389 13.40 -12.11 28.05
CA THR A 389 13.63 -10.78 28.57
C THR A 389 12.78 -9.81 27.76
N PRO A 390 11.59 -9.37 28.25
CA PRO A 390 11.07 -8.10 27.77
C PRO A 390 12.16 -7.04 27.99
N PRO A 391 12.32 -6.07 27.09
CA PRO A 391 13.17 -4.94 27.40
C PRO A 391 12.63 -4.32 28.69
N PHE A 392 13.49 -4.22 29.70
CA PHE A 392 13.21 -3.47 30.92
C PHE A 392 12.60 -2.12 30.53
N VAL A 393 11.35 -1.88 30.95
CA VAL A 393 11.05 -0.59 31.55
C VAL A 393 11.42 -0.81 33.00
N ALA A 394 12.56 -0.27 33.44
CA ALA A 394 12.73 -0.10 34.87
C ALA A 394 11.57 0.79 35.32
N GLU A 395 10.76 0.33 36.28
CA GLU A 395 9.66 1.12 36.87
C GLU A 395 10.15 2.46 37.47
N SER A 396 11.46 2.71 37.48
CA SER A 396 12.11 3.96 37.87
C SER A 396 12.20 5.04 36.79
N GLU A 397 11.71 4.82 35.55
CA GLU A 397 11.67 5.87 34.50
C GLU A 397 10.23 6.36 34.15
N LEU A 398 9.23 6.02 34.98
CA LEU A 398 7.84 6.49 34.81
C LEU A 398 7.41 7.58 35.81
N ASP A 399 8.33 8.06 36.63
CA ASP A 399 8.21 9.35 37.31
C ASP A 399 9.33 10.27 36.79
N PHE A 400 8.93 11.50 36.43
CA PHE A 400 9.68 12.67 35.92
C PHE A 400 9.67 12.90 34.40
#